data_AF-A0A5C6MG57-F1
#
_entry.id   AF-A0A5C6MG57-F1
#
_cell.length_a   1.000
_cell.length_b   1.000
_cell.length_c   1.000
_cell.angle_alpha   90.00
_cell.angle_beta   90.00
_cell.angle_gamma   90.00
#
_symmetry.space_group_name_H-M   'P 1'
#
loop_
_entity.id
_entity.type
_entity.pdbx_description
1 polymer ?
#
loop_
_entity_poly.entity_id
_entity_poly.type
_entity_poly.pdbx_seq_one_letter_code
_entity_poly.pdbx_strand_id
1 'polypeptide(L)'
;MVRYYKTHGVGYNIIAANFNIHPSQAQTWNKSFDLYGSQALIPRPKGRPTLTQENDKKKDNMTLTEKQKYEERILQLEAKLHGAELNRDFLKKLHALRSGKQIGRKP
;
A
#
# COMPACT_ATOMS: atom_id res chain seq x y z
N MET A 1 3.66 2.05 11.88
CA MET A 1 2.47 2.89 12.11
C MET A 1 1.58 3.04 10.86
N VAL A 2 1.96 3.76 9.81
CA VAL A 2 1.09 4.06 8.63
C VAL A 2 0.45 2.81 8.00
N ARG A 3 1.22 1.72 7.86
CA ARG A 3 0.69 0.43 7.38
C ARG A 3 -0.47 -0.08 8.25
N TYR A 4 -0.34 0.03 9.57
CA TYR A 4 -1.33 -0.45 10.52
C TYR A 4 -2.66 0.32 10.38
N TYR A 5 -2.60 1.64 10.19
CA TYR A 5 -3.78 2.46 9.89
C TYR A 5 -4.52 1.96 8.64
N LYS A 6 -3.79 1.76 7.53
CA LYS A 6 -4.39 1.37 6.24
C LYS A 6 -4.99 -0.04 6.24
N THR A 7 -4.52 -0.95 7.09
CA THR A 7 -5.01 -2.35 7.10
C THR A 7 -6.05 -2.64 8.18
N HIS A 8 -6.07 -1.91 9.29
CA HIS A 8 -6.93 -2.23 10.44
C HIS A 8 -8.15 -1.31 10.59
N GLY A 9 -8.24 -0.20 9.84
CA GLY A 9 -9.41 0.68 9.85
C GLY A 9 -9.68 1.37 11.20
N VAL A 10 -8.66 1.47 12.07
CA VAL A 10 -8.78 2.06 13.42
C VAL A 10 -8.38 3.54 13.42
N GLY A 11 -8.98 4.31 14.33
CA GLY A 11 -8.73 5.76 14.46
C GLY A 11 -7.34 6.10 15.00
N TYR A 12 -6.91 7.35 14.76
CA TYR A 12 -5.59 7.86 15.15
C TYR A 12 -5.26 7.72 16.63
N ASN A 13 -6.24 7.86 17.53
CA ASN A 13 -6.03 7.75 18.98
C ASN A 13 -5.60 6.34 19.41
N ILE A 14 -6.24 5.31 18.85
CA ILE A 14 -5.92 3.90 19.14
C ILE A 14 -4.52 3.57 18.62
N ILE A 15 -4.21 4.04 17.43
CA ILE A 15 -2.89 3.85 16.82
C ILE A 15 -1.81 4.58 17.63
N ALA A 16 -2.07 5.82 18.02
CA ALA A 16 -1.16 6.63 18.82
C ALA A 16 -0.81 5.93 20.15
N ALA A 17 -1.81 5.37 20.83
CA ALA A 17 -1.60 4.57 22.03
C ALA A 17 -0.76 3.32 21.76
N ASN A 18 -1.07 2.57 20.69
CA ASN A 18 -0.33 1.34 20.34
C ASN A 18 1.15 1.58 20.00
N PHE A 19 1.47 2.72 19.39
CA PHE A 19 2.83 3.08 18.99
C PHE A 19 3.52 4.06 19.94
N ASN A 20 2.88 4.42 21.06
CA ASN A 20 3.36 5.40 22.04
C ASN A 20 3.81 6.73 21.41
N ILE A 21 2.99 7.28 20.51
CA ILE A 21 3.21 8.56 19.83
C ILE A 21 2.02 9.48 20.03
N HIS A 22 2.19 10.77 19.77
CA HIS A 22 1.06 11.70 19.81
C HIS A 22 0.12 11.52 18.60
N PRO A 23 -1.22 11.60 18.75
CA PRO A 23 -2.17 11.45 17.64
C PRO A 23 -1.93 12.41 16.47
N SER A 24 -1.52 13.65 16.74
CA SER A 24 -1.19 14.62 15.68
C SER A 24 0.01 14.18 14.83
N GLN A 25 1.01 13.53 15.44
CA GLN A 25 2.15 12.99 14.70
C GLN A 25 1.70 11.86 13.78
N ALA A 26 0.78 11.01 14.27
CA ALA A 26 0.23 9.94 13.47
C ALA A 26 -0.54 10.48 12.24
N GLN A 27 -1.33 11.54 12.44
CA GLN A 27 -2.03 12.20 11.34
C GLN A 27 -1.06 12.82 10.32
N THR A 28 -0.02 13.51 10.79
CA THR A 28 1.00 14.10 9.92
C THR A 28 1.71 13.04 9.10
N TRP A 29 2.15 11.94 9.71
CA TRP A 29 2.83 10.86 8.99
C TRP A 29 1.93 10.20 7.94
N ASN A 30 0.64 9.99 8.24
CA ASN A 30 -0.30 9.48 7.24
C ASN A 30 -0.47 10.46 6.07
N LYS A 31 -0.69 11.75 6.34
CA LYS A 31 -0.80 12.77 5.28
C LYS A 31 0.47 12.84 4.44
N SER A 32 1.63 12.85 5.06
CA SER A 32 2.92 12.87 4.36
C SER A 32 3.10 11.62 3.49
N PHE A 33 2.71 10.44 3.98
CA PHE A 33 2.77 9.20 3.21
C PHE A 33 1.79 9.20 2.03
N ASP A 34 0.59 9.75 2.19
CA ASP A 34 -0.38 9.85 1.08
C ASP A 34 0.11 10.79 -0.03
N LEU A 35 0.88 11.83 0.32
CA LEU A 35 1.43 12.80 -0.64
C LEU A 35 2.72 12.33 -1.32
N TYR A 36 3.66 11.76 -0.56
CA TYR A 36 5.03 11.49 -1.03
C TYR A 36 5.47 10.03 -0.87
N GLY A 37 4.55 9.13 -0.52
CA GLY A 37 4.82 7.71 -0.35
C GLY A 37 5.79 7.42 0.81
N SER A 38 6.56 6.34 0.66
CA SER A 38 7.55 5.90 1.67
C SER A 38 8.65 6.93 1.91
N GLN A 39 9.02 7.72 0.89
CA GLN A 39 10.07 8.74 0.98
C GLN A 39 9.74 9.85 1.99
N ALA A 40 8.45 10.09 2.25
CA ALA A 40 7.99 11.07 3.24
C ALA A 40 8.34 10.69 4.69
N LEU A 41 8.54 9.40 4.95
CA LEU A 41 8.80 8.85 6.28
C LEU A 41 10.30 8.69 6.57
N ILE A 42 11.16 8.99 5.59
CA ILE A 42 12.61 8.95 5.78
C ILE A 42 13.03 10.13 6.68
N PRO A 43 13.75 9.88 7.79
CA PRO A 43 14.24 10.95 8.65
C PRO A 43 15.10 11.94 7.87
N ARG A 44 14.76 13.22 7.93
CA ARG A 44 15.57 14.29 7.35
C ARG A 44 16.46 14.90 8.43
N PRO A 45 17.69 15.33 8.08
CA PRO A 45 18.55 16.03 9.02
C PRO A 45 17.82 17.28 9.55
N LYS A 46 17.81 17.44 10.88
CA LYS A 46 17.20 18.59 11.54
C LYS A 46 18.17 19.78 11.51
N GLY A 47 17.67 20.98 11.22
CA GLY A 47 18.45 22.22 11.26
C GLY A 47 18.61 22.90 9.90
N ARG A 48 19.32 24.04 9.88
CA ARG A 48 19.65 24.75 8.64
C ARG A 48 20.70 23.94 7.88
N PRO A 49 20.54 23.67 6.57
CA PRO A 49 21.58 23.05 5.79
C PRO A 49 22.83 23.93 5.82
N THR A 50 23.95 23.38 6.30
CA THR A 50 25.26 24.02 6.23
C THR A 50 25.72 24.05 4.78
N LEU A 51 26.23 25.20 4.33
CA LEU A 51 26.67 25.41 2.93
C LEU A 51 27.86 24.54 2.52
N THR A 52 28.52 23.90 3.49
CA THR A 52 29.56 22.90 3.28
C THR A 52 29.00 21.56 3.72
N GLN A 53 28.63 20.72 2.75
CA GLN A 53 28.91 19.27 2.64
C GLN A 53 28.27 18.80 1.33
N GLU A 54 29.09 18.72 0.28
CA GLU A 54 28.88 17.66 -0.71
C GLU A 54 29.09 16.32 0.01
N ASN A 55 28.42 15.26 -0.48
CA ASN A 55 28.36 13.89 0.08
C ASN A 55 27.29 13.77 1.20
N ASP A 56 26.21 12.98 1.09
CA ASP A 56 25.95 11.79 0.30
C ASP A 56 24.53 11.84 -0.27
N LYS A 57 24.43 11.97 -1.59
CA LYS A 57 23.24 11.48 -2.30
C LYS A 57 23.29 9.96 -2.26
N LYS A 58 22.88 9.34 -1.15
CA LYS A 58 22.35 7.98 -1.21
C LYS A 58 21.03 8.10 -1.98
N LYS A 59 21.16 8.17 -3.31
CA LYS A 59 20.09 7.76 -4.21
C LYS A 59 19.70 6.37 -3.71
N ASP A 60 18.41 6.17 -3.47
CA ASP A 60 17.85 4.85 -3.23
C ASP A 60 18.16 4.01 -4.47
N ASN A 61 19.35 3.44 -4.49
CA ASN A 61 19.76 2.41 -5.41
C ASN A 61 19.13 1.15 -4.84
N MET A 62 17.81 1.04 -4.98
CA MET A 62 17.12 -0.24 -4.81
C MET A 62 17.95 -1.24 -5.61
N THR A 63 18.58 -2.18 -4.90
CA THR A 63 19.52 -3.08 -5.57
C THR A 63 18.74 -3.76 -6.70
N LEU A 64 19.34 -3.89 -7.89
CA LEU A 64 18.65 -4.43 -9.07
C LEU A 64 17.85 -5.70 -8.73
N THR A 65 18.41 -6.50 -7.83
CA THR A 65 17.84 -7.71 -7.22
C THR A 65 16.54 -7.48 -6.42
N GLU A 66 16.43 -6.41 -5.64
CA GLU A 66 15.21 -6.10 -4.90
C GLU A 66 14.11 -5.68 -5.86
N LYS A 67 14.40 -4.80 -6.83
CA LYS A 67 13.42 -4.39 -7.84
C LYS A 67 12.87 -5.59 -8.60
N GLN A 68 13.73 -6.50 -9.04
CA GLN A 68 13.34 -7.74 -9.71
C GLN A 68 12.43 -8.60 -8.84
N LYS A 69 12.73 -8.78 -7.54
CA LYS A 69 11.86 -9.51 -6.61
C LYS A 69 10.46 -8.90 -6.51
N TYR A 70 10.35 -7.57 -6.53
CA TYR A 70 9.04 -6.92 -6.53
C TYR A 70 8.29 -7.10 -7.85
N GLU A 71 8.97 -6.99 -8.99
CA GLU A 71 8.37 -7.24 -10.31
C GLU A 71 7.85 -8.68 -10.41
N GLU A 72 8.64 -9.68 -10.01
CA GLU A 72 8.21 -11.08 -9.95
C GLU A 72 7.01 -11.26 -9.01
N ARG A 73 7.03 -10.60 -7.86
CA ARG A 73 5.92 -10.68 -6.90
C ARG A 73 4.65 -10.05 -7.45
N ILE A 74 4.74 -8.92 -8.14
CA ILE A 74 3.59 -8.27 -8.80
C ILE A 74 3.00 -9.21 -9.83
N LEU A 75 3.82 -9.78 -10.72
CA LEU A 75 3.38 -10.73 -11.74
C LEU A 75 2.67 -11.95 -11.14
N GLN A 76 3.21 -12.52 -10.05
CA GLN A 76 2.56 -13.62 -9.33
C GLN A 76 1.20 -13.24 -8.72
N LEU A 77 1.09 -12.01 -8.18
CA LEU A 77 -0.15 -11.53 -7.59
C LEU A 77 -1.22 -11.29 -8.66
N GLU A 78 -0.85 -10.72 -9.79
CA GLU A 78 -1.74 -10.50 -10.94
C GLU A 78 -2.27 -11.83 -11.49
N ALA A 79 -1.40 -12.83 -11.66
CA ALA A 79 -1.81 -14.16 -12.11
C ALA A 79 -2.81 -14.84 -11.14
N LYS A 80 -2.57 -14.72 -9.82
CA LYS A 80 -3.49 -15.22 -8.80
C LYS A 80 -4.82 -14.51 -8.80
N LEU A 81 -4.80 -13.18 -8.96
CA LEU A 81 -6.00 -12.37 -9.02
C LEU A 81 -6.84 -12.75 -10.24
N HIS A 82 -6.22 -12.84 -11.42
CA HIS A 82 -6.89 -13.27 -12.65
C HIS A 82 -7.54 -14.65 -12.52
N GLY A 83 -6.82 -15.63 -11.96
CA GLY A 83 -7.37 -16.96 -11.69
C GLY A 83 -8.56 -16.93 -10.72
N ALA A 84 -8.49 -16.12 -9.66
CA ALA A 84 -9.59 -15.95 -8.72
C ALA A 84 -10.82 -15.30 -9.35
N GLU A 85 -10.64 -14.33 -10.24
CA GLU A 85 -11.73 -13.68 -10.98
C GLU A 85 -12.43 -14.63 -11.93
N LEU A 86 -11.67 -15.43 -12.70
CA LEU A 86 -12.24 -16.48 -13.54
C LEU A 86 -13.06 -17.47 -12.72
N ASN A 87 -12.51 -17.99 -11.63
CA ASN A 87 -13.21 -18.93 -10.75
C ASN A 87 -14.52 -18.34 -10.21
N ARG A 88 -14.49 -17.08 -9.76
CA ARG A 88 -15.69 -16.36 -9.32
C ARG A 88 -16.75 -16.28 -10.42
N ASP A 89 -16.34 -15.95 -11.63
CA ASP A 89 -17.26 -15.75 -12.76
C ASP A 89 -17.84 -17.09 -13.27
N PHE A 90 -17.04 -18.15 -13.29
CA PHE A 90 -17.52 -19.52 -13.54
C PHE A 90 -18.57 -19.94 -12.50
N LEU A 91 -18.30 -19.74 -11.21
CA LEU A 91 -19.24 -20.07 -10.14
C LEU A 91 -20.54 -19.27 -10.23
N LYS A 92 -20.47 -17.97 -10.57
CA LYS A 92 -21.67 -17.15 -10.83
C LYS A 92 -22.50 -17.71 -11.98
N LYS A 93 -21.85 -18.15 -13.06
CA LYS A 93 -22.53 -18.72 -14.23
C LYS A 93 -23.21 -20.05 -13.88
N LEU A 94 -22.51 -20.95 -13.17
CA LEU A 94 -23.10 -22.19 -12.65
C LEU A 94 -24.27 -21.93 -11.72
N HIS A 95 -24.14 -20.94 -10.82
CA HIS A 95 -25.22 -20.54 -9.93
C HIS A 95 -26.44 -20.02 -10.72
N ALA A 96 -26.25 -19.17 -11.73
CA ALA A 96 -27.34 -18.67 -12.57
C ALA A 96 -28.07 -19.79 -13.31
N LEU A 97 -27.33 -20.76 -13.85
CA LEU A 97 -27.89 -21.94 -14.51
C LEU A 97 -28.71 -22.80 -13.54
N ARG A 98 -28.20 -23.04 -12.33
CA ARG A 98 -28.87 -23.83 -11.30
C ARG A 98 -30.08 -23.11 -10.68
N SER A 99 -30.01 -21.79 -10.51
CA SER A 99 -31.07 -20.99 -9.87
C SER A 99 -32.17 -20.53 -10.85
N GLY A 100 -32.07 -20.84 -12.14
CA GLY A 100 -33.05 -20.44 -13.16
C GLY A 100 -33.16 -18.92 -13.38
N LYS A 101 -32.31 -18.11 -12.72
CA LYS A 101 -32.36 -16.66 -12.74
C LYS A 101 -31.37 -16.13 -13.77
N GLN A 102 -31.87 -15.82 -14.97
CA GLN A 102 -31.13 -15.09 -15.99
C GLN A 102 -30.65 -13.77 -15.38
N ILE A 103 -29.33 -13.56 -15.28
CA ILE A 103 -28.76 -12.26 -14.90
C ILE A 103 -29.02 -11.33 -16.09
N GLY A 104 -30.14 -10.60 -16.03
CA GLY A 104 -30.54 -9.68 -17.07
C GLY A 104 -29.43 -8.68 -17.38
N ARG A 105 -28.96 -8.70 -18.63
CA ARG A 105 -28.35 -7.52 -19.25
C ARG A 105 -29.45 -6.45 -19.26
N LYS A 106 -29.24 -5.36 -18.51
CA LYS A 106 -30.06 -4.15 -18.69
C LYS A 106 -29.64 -3.45 -19.99
N PRO A 107 -30.61 -2.79 -20.67
CA PRO A 107 -30.42 -2.13 -21.96
C PRO A 107 -29.45 -0.95 -21.90
#